data_AF-A0A9Q0Z0H1-F1
#
_entry.id   AF-A0A9Q0Z0H1-F1
#
_cell.length_a   1.000
_cell.length_b   1.000
_cell.length_c   1.000
_cell.angle_alpha   90.00
_cell.angle_beta   90.00
_cell.angle_gamma   90.00
#
_symmetry.space_group_name_H-M   'P 1'
#
loop_
_entity.id
_entity.type
_entity.pdbx_description
1 polymer ?
#
loop_
_entity_poly.entity_id
_entity_poly.type
_entity_poly.pdbx_seq_one_letter_code
_entity_poly.pdbx_strand_id
1 'polypeptide(L)'
;MAGIAGVVHDEESGYGGNRVQPFASTPRPSKTERGKRDSCALSRILGLDELVSLNVWRASLAEVFGTATLVFAMDTIVISSYETQTKTPNLIMATLIALTVAILLLATFPISGGHINPVITLSAMFTGLITVSRAAIYILAQCIGGILGALALKAVVNSTIEQTFSLGGCTLNIVAPGPNGPVVVGLETGQGLWLEIICTFVFSILFDMDSI
;
A
#
# COMPACT_ATOMS: atom_id res chain seq x y z
N MET A 1 -58.97 -47.97 5.21
CA MET A 1 -58.87 -49.26 5.94
C MET A 1 -58.14 -50.24 5.04
N ALA A 2 -57.26 -51.09 5.59
CA ALA A 2 -56.32 -51.98 4.87
C ALA A 2 -55.29 -51.23 3.98
N GLY A 3 -54.09 -51.76 3.66
CA GLY A 3 -53.50 -53.08 3.96
C GLY A 3 -53.57 -54.05 2.75
N ILE A 4 -52.64 -55.00 2.51
CA ILE A 4 -51.47 -55.52 3.26
C ILE A 4 -50.33 -55.90 2.26
N ALA A 5 -49.11 -56.19 2.76
CA ALA A 5 -47.83 -56.32 2.02
C ALA A 5 -47.49 -57.69 1.36
N GLY A 6 -46.43 -57.68 0.53
CA GLY A 6 -45.64 -58.82 0.01
C GLY A 6 -44.60 -58.32 -1.04
N VAL A 7 -43.27 -58.55 -1.08
CA VAL A 7 -42.23 -59.33 -0.33
C VAL A 7 -41.69 -60.59 -1.05
N VAL A 8 -40.37 -60.62 -1.34
CA VAL A 8 -39.48 -61.76 -1.75
C VAL A 8 -39.73 -62.32 -3.19
N HIS A 9 -38.74 -62.58 -4.07
CA HIS A 9 -37.26 -62.38 -4.06
C HIS A 9 -36.78 -61.77 -5.43
N ASP A 10 -35.80 -62.18 -6.27
CA ASP A 10 -34.78 -63.26 -6.28
C ASP A 10 -33.52 -62.94 -7.14
N GLU A 11 -32.51 -63.84 -7.18
CA GLU A 11 -31.22 -63.68 -7.90
C GLU A 11 -31.15 -64.32 -9.31
N GLU A 12 -30.41 -63.71 -10.25
CA GLU A 12 -29.24 -64.40 -10.87
C GLU A 12 -28.19 -63.50 -11.56
N SER A 13 -27.00 -64.09 -11.65
CA SER A 13 -25.77 -63.79 -12.42
C SER A 13 -25.98 -63.43 -13.91
N GLY A 14 -25.02 -62.93 -14.70
CA GLY A 14 -23.64 -62.51 -14.43
C GLY A 14 -22.62 -62.97 -15.50
N TYR A 15 -21.91 -62.00 -16.09
CA TYR A 15 -20.73 -62.13 -16.98
C TYR A 15 -20.87 -62.61 -18.45
N GLY A 16 -20.11 -61.94 -19.35
CA GLY A 16 -19.56 -62.53 -20.60
C GLY A 16 -19.83 -61.81 -21.93
N GLY A 17 -18.98 -60.85 -22.36
CA GLY A 17 -19.11 -60.29 -23.73
C GLY A 17 -18.25 -59.09 -24.16
N ASN A 18 -16.96 -59.31 -24.45
CA ASN A 18 -16.08 -58.56 -25.38
C ASN A 18 -16.25 -57.04 -25.61
N ARG A 19 -15.20 -56.26 -25.28
CA ARG A 19 -14.34 -55.61 -26.31
C ARG A 19 -13.02 -55.07 -25.75
N VAL A 20 -12.00 -55.01 -26.61
CA VAL A 20 -10.66 -54.46 -26.32
C VAL A 20 -10.66 -52.94 -26.55
N GLN A 21 -9.91 -52.19 -25.74
CA GLN A 21 -9.67 -50.75 -25.96
C GLN A 21 -8.81 -50.51 -27.22
N PRO A 22 -8.80 -49.27 -27.76
CA PRO A 22 -7.61 -48.46 -27.50
C PRO A 22 -7.83 -46.94 -27.41
N PHE A 23 -6.73 -46.25 -27.06
CA PHE A 23 -6.37 -44.88 -27.44
C PHE A 23 -7.01 -43.70 -26.69
N ALA A 24 -6.45 -43.37 -25.52
CA ALA A 24 -6.63 -42.08 -24.88
C ALA A 24 -5.88 -40.97 -25.64
N SER A 25 -6.54 -40.35 -26.62
CA SER A 25 -6.02 -39.16 -27.31
C SER A 25 -6.13 -37.91 -26.43
N THR A 26 -5.14 -37.66 -25.59
CA THR A 26 -5.00 -36.35 -24.91
C THR A 26 -4.81 -35.24 -25.95
N PRO A 27 -5.67 -34.20 -25.97
CA PRO A 27 -5.46 -33.07 -26.87
C PRO A 27 -4.18 -32.34 -26.48
N ARG A 28 -3.15 -32.39 -27.33
CA ARG A 28 -1.95 -31.55 -27.14
C ARG A 28 -2.40 -30.09 -27.26
N PRO A 29 -2.18 -29.23 -26.25
CA PRO A 29 -2.53 -27.81 -26.38
C PRO A 29 -1.71 -27.22 -27.52
N SER A 30 -2.37 -26.57 -28.48
CA SER A 30 -1.68 -25.86 -29.54
C SER A 30 -0.84 -24.71 -28.95
N LYS A 31 0.23 -24.30 -29.63
CA LYS A 31 1.07 -23.18 -29.15
C LYS A 31 0.24 -21.90 -28.99
N THR A 32 -0.75 -21.70 -29.86
CA THR A 32 -1.75 -20.62 -29.81
C THR A 32 -2.63 -20.67 -28.54
N GLU A 33 -3.09 -21.86 -28.17
CA GLU A 33 -3.90 -22.10 -26.97
C GLU A 33 -3.15 -21.90 -25.66
N ARG A 34 -1.83 -22.13 -25.66
CA ARG A 34 -0.96 -21.82 -24.51
C ARG A 34 -0.73 -20.32 -24.40
N GLY A 35 -0.24 -19.66 -25.46
CA GLY A 35 -0.01 -18.20 -25.44
C GLY A 35 -1.25 -17.37 -25.07
N LYS A 36 -2.44 -17.77 -25.51
CA LYS A 36 -3.70 -17.09 -25.13
C LYS A 36 -4.05 -17.28 -23.64
N ARG A 37 -3.72 -18.43 -23.04
CA ARG A 37 -3.84 -18.66 -21.59
C ARG A 37 -2.81 -17.86 -20.81
N ASP A 38 -1.58 -17.83 -21.28
CA ASP A 38 -0.47 -17.11 -20.62
C ASP A 38 -0.74 -15.59 -20.61
N SER A 39 -1.21 -15.01 -21.72
CA SER A 39 -1.67 -13.61 -21.76
C SER A 39 -2.90 -13.34 -20.88
N CYS A 40 -3.84 -14.28 -20.77
CA CYS A 40 -5.02 -14.13 -19.90
C CYS A 40 -4.64 -14.16 -18.41
N ALA A 41 -3.72 -15.05 -18.03
CA ALA A 41 -3.15 -15.09 -16.69
C ALA A 41 -2.35 -13.81 -16.38
N LEU A 42 -1.51 -13.35 -17.32
CA LEU A 42 -0.77 -12.10 -17.18
C LEU A 42 -1.71 -10.88 -17.04
N SER A 43 -2.77 -10.80 -17.83
CA SER A 43 -3.77 -9.71 -17.75
C SER A 43 -4.48 -9.66 -16.39
N ARG A 44 -4.72 -10.83 -15.77
CA ARG A 44 -5.25 -10.93 -14.40
C ARG A 44 -4.25 -10.52 -13.33
N ILE A 45 -2.99 -10.95 -13.45
CA ILE A 45 -1.91 -10.58 -12.51
C ILE A 45 -1.59 -9.07 -12.60
N LEU A 46 -1.62 -8.52 -13.81
CA LEU A 46 -1.51 -7.09 -14.08
C LEU A 46 -2.80 -6.31 -13.78
N GLY A 47 -3.91 -6.97 -13.41
CA GLY A 47 -5.17 -6.32 -13.05
C GLY A 47 -5.65 -5.26 -14.05
N LEU A 48 -5.52 -5.49 -15.36
CA LEU A 48 -5.80 -4.43 -16.36
C LEU A 48 -7.28 -3.98 -16.32
N ASP A 49 -8.19 -4.87 -15.93
CA ASP A 49 -9.61 -4.59 -15.73
C ASP A 49 -9.86 -3.61 -14.55
N GLU A 50 -8.95 -3.54 -13.56
CA GLU A 50 -9.05 -2.58 -12.45
C GLU A 50 -8.73 -1.14 -12.88
N LEU A 51 -7.89 -0.93 -13.91
CA LEU A 51 -7.51 0.41 -14.41
C LEU A 51 -8.71 1.24 -14.87
N VAL A 52 -9.78 0.58 -15.32
CA VAL A 52 -11.00 1.20 -15.86
C VAL A 52 -12.08 1.34 -14.77
N SER A 53 -11.86 0.78 -13.57
CA SER A 53 -12.82 0.80 -12.48
C SER A 53 -12.91 2.16 -11.81
N LEU A 54 -14.09 2.79 -11.86
CA LEU A 54 -14.37 4.07 -11.18
C LEU A 54 -14.09 4.00 -9.67
N ASN A 55 -14.20 2.82 -9.06
CA ASN A 55 -13.85 2.62 -7.65
C ASN A 55 -12.35 2.80 -7.39
N VAL A 56 -11.49 2.37 -8.30
CA VAL A 56 -10.03 2.54 -8.21
C VAL A 56 -9.65 4.01 -8.43
N TRP A 57 -10.32 4.71 -9.34
CA TRP A 57 -10.13 6.16 -9.52
C TRP A 57 -10.60 6.97 -8.30
N ARG A 58 -11.73 6.60 -7.68
CA ARG A 58 -12.19 7.23 -6.43
C ARG A 58 -11.25 6.96 -5.26
N ALA A 59 -10.73 5.74 -5.14
CA ALA A 59 -9.74 5.36 -4.14
C ALA A 59 -8.41 6.11 -4.36
N SER A 60 -7.92 6.15 -5.61
CA SER A 60 -6.73 6.91 -6.02
C SER A 60 -6.84 8.39 -5.66
N LEU A 61 -8.00 9.01 -5.86
CA LEU A 61 -8.23 10.40 -5.45
C LEU A 61 -8.17 10.59 -3.93
N ALA A 62 -8.64 9.62 -3.14
CA ALA A 62 -8.49 9.62 -1.69
C ALA A 62 -7.02 9.43 -1.25
N GLU A 63 -6.22 8.67 -1.98
CA GLU A 63 -4.77 8.57 -1.79
C GLU A 63 -4.07 9.91 -2.09
N VAL A 64 -4.43 10.61 -3.19
CA VAL A 64 -3.90 11.97 -3.47
C VAL A 64 -4.17 12.92 -2.30
N PHE A 65 -5.43 13.03 -1.86
CA PHE A 65 -5.79 13.94 -0.77
C PHE A 65 -5.24 13.50 0.59
N GLY A 66 -5.15 12.19 0.83
CA GLY A 66 -4.55 11.61 2.03
C GLY A 66 -3.07 11.98 2.16
N THR A 67 -2.26 11.67 1.15
CA THR A 67 -0.82 11.99 1.16
C THR A 67 -0.56 13.50 1.09
N ALA A 68 -1.38 14.29 0.37
CA ALA A 68 -1.26 15.75 0.37
C ALA A 68 -1.51 16.36 1.76
N THR A 69 -2.56 15.90 2.45
CA THR A 69 -2.87 16.35 3.81
C THR A 69 -1.83 15.86 4.82
N LEU A 70 -1.33 14.64 4.64
CA LEU A 70 -0.25 14.07 5.47
C LEU A 70 1.00 14.94 5.43
N VAL A 71 1.55 15.20 4.23
CA VAL A 71 2.76 16.02 4.07
C VAL A 71 2.54 17.44 4.63
N PHE A 72 1.46 18.10 4.20
CA PHE A 72 1.13 19.45 4.66
C PHE A 72 1.01 19.56 6.19
N ALA A 73 0.32 18.62 6.84
CA ALA A 73 0.13 18.64 8.29
C ALA A 73 1.40 18.29 9.06
N MET A 74 2.16 17.29 8.61
CA MET A 74 3.42 16.88 9.22
C MET A 74 4.44 18.03 9.24
N ASP A 75 4.68 18.65 8.08
CA ASP A 75 5.62 19.76 7.97
C ASP A 75 5.14 20.99 8.76
N THR A 76 3.83 21.27 8.77
CA THR A 76 3.25 22.36 9.58
C THR A 76 3.49 22.15 11.08
N ILE A 77 3.34 20.92 11.59
CA ILE A 77 3.62 20.58 13.00
C ILE A 77 5.10 20.80 13.32
N VAL A 78 6.01 20.41 12.43
CA VAL A 78 7.46 20.57 12.61
C VAL A 78 7.86 22.06 12.61
N ILE A 79 7.41 22.83 11.61
CA ILE A 79 7.71 24.27 11.49
C ILE A 79 7.12 25.04 12.69
N SER A 80 5.86 24.78 13.06
CA SER A 80 5.22 25.41 14.22
C SER A 80 5.93 25.10 15.55
N SER A 81 6.59 23.95 15.66
CA SER A 81 7.36 23.56 16.85
C SER A 81 8.75 24.22 16.92
N TYR A 82 9.23 24.81 15.83
CA TYR A 82 10.51 25.52 15.79
C TYR A 82 10.34 27.03 16.04
N GLU A 83 9.31 27.64 15.45
CA GLU A 83 8.96 29.05 15.69
C GLU A 83 8.56 29.31 17.16
N THR A 84 8.07 28.28 17.85
CA THR A 84 7.74 28.36 19.29
C THR A 84 9.00 28.31 20.16
N GLN A 85 9.48 29.49 20.58
CA GLN A 85 10.59 29.67 21.54
C GLN A 85 10.39 28.97 22.90
N THR A 86 9.17 28.51 23.21
CA THR A 86 8.89 27.61 24.32
C THR A 86 9.30 26.18 23.97
N LYS A 87 10.13 25.52 24.79
CA LYS A 87 10.47 24.09 24.63
C LYS A 87 9.23 23.20 24.74
N THR A 88 8.56 22.95 23.61
CA THR A 88 7.57 21.89 23.46
C THR A 88 8.28 20.55 23.70
N PRO A 89 7.85 19.74 24.69
CA PRO A 89 8.50 18.47 24.95
C PRO A 89 8.25 17.52 23.78
N ASN A 90 9.30 16.86 23.28
CA ASN A 90 9.28 16.02 22.09
C ASN A 90 8.15 14.97 22.09
N LEU A 91 7.73 14.51 23.29
CA LEU A 91 6.59 13.61 23.47
C LEU A 91 5.27 14.18 22.93
N ILE A 92 5.00 15.49 23.12
CA ILE A 92 3.79 16.14 22.59
C ILE A 92 3.85 16.22 21.06
N MET A 93 5.00 16.59 20.48
CA MET A 93 5.20 16.59 19.02
C MET A 93 4.96 15.20 18.43
N ALA A 94 5.58 14.16 19.01
CA ALA A 94 5.38 12.77 18.59
C ALA A 94 3.91 12.31 18.74
N THR A 95 3.22 12.73 19.80
CA THR A 95 1.79 12.43 20.01
C THR A 95 0.90 13.11 18.96
N LEU A 96 1.17 14.37 18.62
CA LEU A 96 0.43 15.12 17.59
C LEU A 96 0.65 14.52 16.19
N ILE A 97 1.89 14.12 15.88
CA ILE A 97 2.24 13.40 14.65
C ILE A 97 1.47 12.07 14.57
N ALA A 98 1.54 11.23 15.61
CA ALA A 98 0.87 9.94 15.64
C ALA A 98 -0.67 10.07 15.54
N LEU A 99 -1.25 11.06 16.22
CA LEU A 99 -2.69 11.36 16.15
C LEU A 99 -3.11 11.84 14.75
N THR A 100 -2.30 12.69 14.11
CA THR A 100 -2.56 13.17 12.73
C THR A 100 -2.55 12.02 11.74
N VAL A 101 -1.55 11.13 11.82
CA VAL A 101 -1.47 9.91 11.00
C VAL A 101 -2.68 9.01 11.25
N ALA A 102 -3.04 8.75 12.52
CA ALA A 102 -4.18 7.90 12.87
C ALA A 102 -5.52 8.46 12.35
N ILE A 103 -5.74 9.78 12.43
CA ILE A 103 -6.95 10.42 11.88
C ILE A 103 -7.01 10.29 10.35
N LEU A 104 -5.88 10.48 9.65
CA LEU A 104 -5.81 10.34 8.19
C LEU A 104 -6.02 8.89 7.74
N LEU A 105 -5.46 7.91 8.45
CA LEU A 105 -5.72 6.49 8.21
C LEU A 105 -7.20 6.17 8.40
N LEU A 106 -7.80 6.52 9.55
CA LEU A 106 -9.22 6.28 9.82
C LEU A 106 -10.16 6.92 8.78
N ALA A 107 -9.78 8.07 8.21
CA ALA A 107 -10.56 8.75 7.17
C ALA A 107 -10.39 8.13 5.76
N THR A 108 -9.22 7.61 5.43
CA THR A 108 -8.89 7.09 4.07
C THR A 108 -9.11 5.58 3.93
N PHE A 109 -8.92 4.80 5.01
CA PHE A 109 -9.12 3.36 5.07
C PHE A 109 -10.43 2.88 4.43
N PRO A 110 -11.64 3.40 4.78
CA PRO A 110 -12.89 2.95 4.19
C PRO A 110 -13.11 3.38 2.72
N ILE A 111 -12.19 4.16 2.12
CA ILE A 111 -12.31 4.67 0.74
C ILE A 111 -11.32 3.98 -0.20
N SER A 112 -10.06 3.80 0.25
CA SER A 112 -8.96 3.29 -0.58
C SER A 112 -8.19 2.10 0.01
N GLY A 113 -8.38 1.79 1.29
CA GLY A 113 -7.43 1.02 2.11
C GLY A 113 -6.50 1.92 2.93
N GLY A 114 -6.41 3.23 2.62
CA GLY A 114 -5.65 4.21 3.40
C GLY A 114 -4.15 3.96 3.41
N HIS A 115 -3.57 3.65 2.25
CA HIS A 115 -2.14 3.31 2.17
C HIS A 115 -1.27 4.56 2.39
N ILE A 116 -1.66 5.68 1.78
CA ILE A 116 -1.08 7.05 1.86
C ILE A 116 0.45 7.16 1.68
N ASN A 117 1.10 6.08 1.26
CA ASN A 117 2.55 5.89 1.21
C ASN A 117 2.91 4.85 0.11
N PRO A 118 3.88 5.15 -0.78
CA PRO A 118 4.35 4.22 -1.79
C PRO A 118 4.86 2.88 -1.25
N VAL A 119 5.52 2.85 -0.09
CA VAL A 119 6.12 1.62 0.44
C VAL A 119 5.09 0.68 1.06
N ILE A 120 4.07 1.23 1.74
CA ILE A 120 2.92 0.45 2.25
C ILE A 120 2.18 -0.19 1.07
N THR A 121 1.94 0.60 0.02
CA THR A 121 1.35 0.14 -1.24
C THR A 121 2.18 -0.97 -1.89
N LEU A 122 3.51 -0.86 -1.85
CA LEU A 122 4.41 -1.87 -2.38
C LEU A 122 4.43 -3.15 -1.54
N SER A 123 4.34 -3.06 -0.20
CA SER A 123 4.16 -4.25 0.66
C SER A 123 2.84 -4.95 0.35
N ALA A 124 1.73 -4.23 0.35
CA ALA A 124 0.41 -4.78 0.00
C ALA A 124 0.38 -5.46 -1.39
N MET A 125 1.18 -4.97 -2.35
CA MET A 125 1.38 -5.63 -3.65
C MET A 125 2.19 -6.93 -3.54
N PHE A 126 3.24 -6.99 -2.73
CA PHE A 126 4.04 -8.20 -2.50
C PHE A 126 3.32 -9.24 -1.62
N THR A 127 2.55 -8.82 -0.63
CA THR A 127 1.63 -9.66 0.17
C THR A 127 0.47 -10.20 -0.70
N GLY A 128 0.18 -9.56 -1.84
CA GLY A 128 -0.88 -9.96 -2.77
C GLY A 128 -2.28 -9.41 -2.42
N LEU A 129 -2.34 -8.42 -1.52
CA LEU A 129 -3.58 -7.72 -1.13
C LEU A 129 -4.10 -6.80 -2.25
N ILE A 130 -3.21 -6.29 -3.12
CA ILE A 130 -3.57 -5.47 -4.28
C ILE A 130 -2.91 -5.94 -5.58
N THR A 131 -3.53 -5.62 -6.72
CA THR A 131 -2.96 -5.86 -8.05
C THR A 131 -1.80 -4.90 -8.36
N VAL A 132 -0.92 -5.32 -9.27
CA VAL A 132 0.25 -4.50 -9.70
C VAL A 132 -0.18 -3.18 -10.36
N SER A 133 -1.30 -3.17 -11.09
CA SER A 133 -1.87 -1.96 -11.69
C SER A 133 -2.44 -0.98 -10.66
N ARG A 134 -3.19 -1.49 -9.68
CA ARG A 134 -3.69 -0.69 -8.55
C ARG A 134 -2.52 -0.10 -7.76
N ALA A 135 -1.48 -0.89 -7.49
CA ALA A 135 -0.27 -0.43 -6.83
C ALA A 135 0.39 0.74 -7.59
N ALA A 136 0.56 0.61 -8.91
CA ALA A 136 1.12 1.68 -9.74
C ALA A 136 0.27 2.96 -9.74
N ILE A 137 -1.06 2.85 -9.81
CA ILE A 137 -1.98 4.00 -9.70
C ILE A 137 -1.84 4.68 -8.32
N TYR A 138 -1.82 3.90 -7.24
CA TYR A 138 -1.72 4.43 -5.87
C TYR A 138 -0.37 5.13 -5.65
N ILE A 139 0.74 4.54 -6.08
CA ILE A 139 2.08 5.15 -5.98
C ILE A 139 2.13 6.48 -6.74
N LEU A 140 1.61 6.54 -7.97
CA LEU A 140 1.52 7.79 -8.74
C LEU A 140 0.65 8.84 -8.03
N ALA A 141 -0.49 8.43 -7.48
CA ALA A 141 -1.39 9.30 -6.72
C ALA A 141 -0.73 9.85 -5.45
N GLN A 142 0.01 9.03 -4.70
CA GLN A 142 0.73 9.41 -3.49
C GLN A 142 1.88 10.38 -3.82
N CYS A 143 2.63 10.14 -4.90
CA CYS A 143 3.66 11.08 -5.38
C CYS A 143 3.05 12.44 -5.77
N ILE A 144 1.93 12.45 -6.50
CA ILE A 144 1.20 13.69 -6.83
C ILE A 144 0.69 14.38 -5.56
N GLY A 145 0.13 13.61 -4.61
CA GLY A 145 -0.32 14.10 -3.31
C GLY A 145 0.79 14.78 -2.53
N GLY A 146 1.95 14.13 -2.38
CA GLY A 146 3.10 14.70 -1.67
C GLY A 146 3.61 16.00 -2.30
N ILE A 147 3.67 16.07 -3.64
CA ILE A 147 4.00 17.31 -4.37
C ILE A 147 2.97 18.41 -4.08
N LEU A 148 1.67 18.09 -4.11
CA LEU A 148 0.60 19.06 -3.80
C LEU A 148 0.64 19.53 -2.33
N GLY A 149 0.96 18.64 -1.38
CA GLY A 149 1.13 18.98 0.02
C GLY A 149 2.30 19.95 0.26
N ALA A 150 3.46 19.66 -0.33
CA ALA A 150 4.64 20.52 -0.25
C ALA A 150 4.42 21.88 -0.96
N LEU A 151 3.71 21.90 -2.10
CA LEU A 151 3.34 23.15 -2.78
C LEU A 151 2.31 23.98 -1.99
N ALA A 152 1.33 23.34 -1.35
CA ALA A 152 0.37 24.01 -0.48
C ALA A 152 1.06 24.61 0.75
N LEU A 153 2.00 23.89 1.35
CA LEU A 153 2.83 24.38 2.46
C LEU A 153 3.65 25.60 2.01
N LYS A 154 4.35 25.51 0.87
CA LYS A 154 5.12 26.62 0.28
C LYS A 154 4.26 27.86 -0.01
N ALA A 155 2.97 27.70 -0.31
CA ALA A 155 2.04 28.82 -0.50
C ALA A 155 1.59 29.49 0.81
N VAL A 156 1.75 28.83 1.96
CA VAL A 156 1.41 29.34 3.30
C VAL A 156 2.64 29.87 4.05
N VAL A 157 3.82 29.32 3.76
CA VAL A 157 5.08 29.56 4.48
C VAL A 157 5.92 30.66 3.81
N ASN A 158 6.48 31.59 4.60
CA ASN A 158 7.34 32.67 4.08
C ASN A 158 8.72 32.15 3.62
N SER A 159 9.31 32.82 2.62
CA SER A 159 10.56 32.43 1.95
C SER A 159 11.79 32.26 2.86
N THR A 160 11.82 32.90 4.03
CA THR A 160 12.87 32.71 5.06
C THR A 160 12.90 31.27 5.61
N ILE A 161 11.74 30.64 5.74
CA ILE A 161 11.58 29.28 6.28
C ILE A 161 11.89 28.24 5.19
N GLU A 162 11.61 28.54 3.91
CA GLU A 162 12.00 27.69 2.78
C GLU A 162 13.49 27.32 2.80
N GLN A 163 14.36 28.31 3.00
CA GLN A 163 15.82 28.10 3.05
C GLN A 163 16.30 27.43 4.33
N THR A 164 15.53 27.52 5.42
CA THR A 164 15.89 26.96 6.73
C THR A 164 15.54 25.47 6.82
N PHE A 165 14.40 25.07 6.26
CA PHE A 165 13.91 23.69 6.31
C PHE A 165 14.15 22.88 5.03
N SER A 166 14.55 23.53 3.93
CA SER A 166 14.73 22.87 2.62
C SER A 166 13.50 22.04 2.20
N LEU A 167 12.29 22.60 2.40
CA LEU A 167 10.96 21.96 2.28
C LEU A 167 10.92 20.76 1.32
N GLY A 168 11.01 19.54 1.89
CA GLY A 168 11.05 18.26 1.16
C GLY A 168 12.40 17.52 1.17
N GLY A 169 13.43 18.03 1.83
CA GLY A 169 14.73 17.35 1.97
C GLY A 169 14.77 16.30 3.10
N CYS A 170 15.17 15.07 2.78
CA CYS A 170 15.37 13.97 3.76
C CYS A 170 16.64 14.13 4.64
N THR A 171 17.18 15.35 4.75
CA THR A 171 18.45 15.66 5.43
C THR A 171 18.29 15.64 6.95
N LEU A 172 18.66 14.50 7.56
CA LEU A 172 18.69 14.31 9.02
C LEU A 172 19.93 14.96 9.70
N ASN A 173 20.72 15.75 8.98
CA ASN A 173 21.98 16.34 9.39
C ASN A 173 22.05 17.84 9.05
N ILE A 174 22.02 18.68 10.08
CA ILE A 174 22.02 20.13 9.99
C ILE A 174 23.40 20.66 10.43
N VAL A 175 24.03 21.51 9.62
CA VAL A 175 25.31 22.16 9.98
C VAL A 175 25.02 23.46 10.70
N ALA A 176 25.04 23.43 12.03
CA ALA A 176 24.76 24.59 12.88
C ALA A 176 26.05 25.38 13.22
N PRO A 177 26.01 26.73 13.27
CA PRO A 177 27.13 27.51 13.80
C PRO A 177 27.32 27.25 15.31
N GLY A 178 28.45 26.67 15.70
CA GLY A 178 28.82 26.44 17.10
C GLY A 178 29.96 27.35 17.58
N PRO A 179 30.20 27.46 18.91
CA PRO A 179 31.22 28.35 19.47
C PRO A 179 32.66 28.09 19.00
N ASN A 180 32.95 26.87 18.53
CA ASN A 180 34.27 26.43 18.08
C ASN A 180 34.31 26.11 16.56
N GLY A 181 33.32 26.56 15.79
CA GLY A 181 33.16 26.26 14.35
C GLY A 181 31.84 25.56 14.01
N PRO A 182 31.66 25.10 12.76
CA PRO A 182 30.45 24.41 12.34
C PRO A 182 30.30 23.07 13.06
N VAL A 183 29.15 22.84 13.71
CA VAL A 183 28.83 21.58 14.38
C VAL A 183 27.76 20.86 13.56
N VAL A 184 28.04 19.63 13.15
CA VAL A 184 27.03 18.77 12.52
C VAL A 184 26.12 18.24 13.62
N VAL A 185 24.85 18.64 13.60
CA VAL A 185 23.81 18.19 14.52
C VAL A 185 22.85 17.31 13.74
N GLY A 186 22.85 16.00 14.03
CA GLY A 186 21.98 15.05 13.33
C GLY A 186 22.51 13.62 13.25
N LEU A 187 21.88 12.83 12.39
CA LEU A 187 22.26 11.45 12.08
C LEU A 187 23.16 11.40 10.84
N GLU A 188 24.15 10.51 10.84
CA GLU A 188 24.92 10.20 9.63
C GLU A 188 24.03 9.47 8.60
N THR A 189 24.28 9.65 7.30
CA THR A 189 23.46 9.07 6.22
C THR A 189 23.27 7.56 6.36
N GLY A 190 24.29 6.83 6.81
CA GLY A 190 24.18 5.39 7.09
C GLY A 190 23.26 5.07 8.27
N GLN A 191 23.26 5.89 9.32
CA GLN A 191 22.34 5.73 10.46
C GLN A 191 20.90 6.08 10.09
N GLY A 192 20.71 7.12 9.26
CA GLY A 192 19.42 7.51 8.70
C GLY A 192 18.79 6.37 7.88
N LEU A 193 19.56 5.77 6.98
CA LEU A 193 19.13 4.62 6.18
C LEU A 193 18.69 3.43 7.04
N TRP A 194 19.45 3.08 8.08
CA TRP A 194 19.06 2.01 9.00
C TRP A 194 17.77 2.34 9.77
N LEU A 195 17.60 3.58 10.22
CA LEU A 195 16.37 4.03 10.88
C LEU A 195 15.17 3.98 9.94
N GLU A 196 15.30 4.45 8.71
CA GLU A 196 14.25 4.43 7.69
C GLU A 196 13.79 2.99 7.36
N ILE A 197 14.75 2.07 7.17
CA ILE A 197 14.47 0.65 6.95
C ILE A 197 13.71 0.04 8.13
N ILE A 198 14.17 0.26 9.36
CA ILE A 198 13.55 -0.31 10.57
C ILE A 198 12.15 0.28 10.81
N CYS A 199 11.99 1.60 10.74
CA CYS A 199 10.71 2.25 10.93
C CYS A 199 9.68 1.83 9.87
N THR A 200 10.09 1.75 8.60
CA THR A 200 9.21 1.34 7.50
C THR A 200 8.82 -0.14 7.61
N PHE A 201 9.75 -1.01 8.01
CA PHE A 201 9.47 -2.43 8.25
C PHE A 201 8.48 -2.65 9.41
N VAL A 202 8.68 -1.96 10.53
CA VAL A 202 7.75 -2.02 11.68
C VAL A 202 6.37 -1.46 11.31
N PHE A 203 6.32 -0.34 10.58
CA PHE A 203 5.04 0.22 10.11
C PHE A 203 4.32 -0.77 9.19
N SER A 204 5.02 -1.36 8.21
CA SER A 204 4.40 -2.27 7.27
C SER A 204 3.87 -3.53 7.95
N ILE A 205 4.60 -4.13 8.90
CA ILE A 205 4.10 -5.27 9.68
C ILE A 205 2.82 -4.91 10.44
N LEU A 206 2.74 -3.72 11.03
CA LEU A 206 1.54 -3.26 11.74
C LEU A 206 0.36 -3.13 10.76
N PHE A 207 0.59 -2.55 9.58
CA PHE A 207 -0.43 -2.35 8.54
C PHE A 207 -0.91 -3.66 7.89
N ASP A 208 0.02 -4.58 7.58
CA ASP A 208 -0.29 -5.92 7.08
C ASP A 208 -1.02 -6.77 8.16
N MET A 209 -0.81 -6.52 9.46
CA MET A 209 -1.53 -7.22 10.55
C MET A 209 -3.00 -6.79 10.72
N ASP A 210 -3.35 -5.52 10.48
CA ASP A 210 -4.75 -5.06 10.50
C ASP A 210 -5.54 -5.50 9.24
N SER A 211 -4.89 -6.21 8.31
CA SER A 211 -5.46 -6.67 7.02
C SER A 211 -5.75 -8.18 6.95
N ILE A 212 -5.72 -8.90 8.09
CA ILE A 212 -5.84 -10.37 8.21
C ILE A 212 -7.05 -10.79 9.06
#